data_AF-A0A354Z5J9-F1
#
_entry.id   AF-A0A354Z5J9-F1
#
_cell.length_a   1.000
_cell.length_b   1.000
_cell.length_c   1.000
_cell.angle_alpha   90.00
_cell.angle_beta   90.00
_cell.angle_gamma   90.00
#
_symmetry.space_group_name_H-M   'P 1'
#
loop_
_entity.id
_entity.type
_entity.pdbx_description
1 polymer ?
#
loop_
_entity_poly.entity_id
_entity_poly.type
_entity_poly.pdbx_seq_one_letter_code
_entity_poly.pdbx_strand_id
1 'polypeptide(L)'
;MAAGLHYVAFNITASTLYLVAVGLLYGITGTLNMAEMGHRIATLAPADLGLVKAGGLLLLIVFCAKAALLPLNFWLPGTYSRASAPIAA
;
A
#
# COMPACT_ATOMS: atom_id res chain seq x y z
N MET A 1 8.58 -20.30 -14.20
CA MET A 1 8.43 -20.41 -12.73
C MET A 1 8.96 -19.19 -11.96
N ALA A 2 10.17 -18.68 -12.23
CA ALA A 2 10.75 -17.56 -11.46
C ALA A 2 9.89 -16.26 -11.42
N ALA A 3 9.15 -15.95 -12.49
CA ALA A 3 8.30 -14.74 -12.54
C ALA A 3 7.13 -14.78 -11.54
N GLY A 4 6.53 -15.96 -11.33
CA GLY A 4 5.45 -16.14 -10.36
C GLY A 4 5.93 -16.05 -8.91
N LEU A 5 7.14 -16.52 -8.60
CA LEU A 5 7.72 -16.39 -7.27
C LEU A 5 8.02 -14.92 -6.92
N HIS A 6 8.55 -14.15 -7.86
CA HIS A 6 8.75 -12.71 -7.68
C HIS A 6 7.42 -11.96 -7.49
N TYR A 7 6.33 -12.38 -8.16
CA TYR A 7 5.00 -11.80 -7.94
C TYR A 7 4.55 -11.93 -6.49
N VAL A 8 4.63 -13.17 -6.01
CA VAL A 8 4.10 -13.57 -4.72
C VAL A 8 4.92 -12.93 -3.62
N ALA A 9 6.25 -12.96 -3.74
CA ALA A 9 7.14 -12.27 -2.81
C ALA A 9 6.81 -10.77 -2.73
N PHE A 10 6.67 -10.09 -3.88
CA PHE A 10 6.32 -8.67 -3.92
C PHE A 10 4.95 -8.37 -3.31
N ASN A 11 3.93 -9.18 -3.61
CA ASN A 11 2.59 -9.00 -3.05
C ASN A 11 2.52 -9.26 -1.55
N ILE A 12 3.26 -10.24 -1.05
CA ILE A 12 3.35 -10.51 0.38
C ILE A 12 4.02 -9.33 1.07
N THR A 13 5.15 -8.83 0.55
CA THR A 13 5.81 -7.64 1.10
C THR A 13 4.87 -6.43 1.11
N ALA A 14 4.17 -6.17 0.00
CA ALA A 14 3.21 -5.06 -0.09
C ALA A 14 2.03 -5.23 0.89
N SER A 15 1.56 -6.47 1.10
CA SER A 15 0.46 -6.76 2.03
C SER A 15 0.91 -6.65 3.49
N THR A 16 2.13 -7.03 3.82
CA THR A 16 2.70 -6.81 5.15
C THR A 16 2.85 -5.32 5.44
N LEU A 17 3.36 -4.54 4.47
CA LEU A 17 3.44 -3.09 4.58
C LEU A 17 2.06 -2.43 4.72
N TYR A 18 1.05 -2.95 4.02
CA TYR A 18 -0.34 -2.52 4.19
C TYR A 18 -0.80 -2.69 5.64
N LEU A 19 -0.58 -3.87 6.23
CA LEU A 19 -0.98 -4.15 7.61
C LEU A 19 -0.26 -3.22 8.61
N VAL A 20 1.02 -2.92 8.39
CA VAL A 20 1.75 -1.95 9.22
C VAL A 20 1.16 -0.55 9.11
N ALA A 21 0.84 -0.10 7.89
CA ALA A 21 0.27 1.23 7.66
C ALA A 21 -1.13 1.37 8.30
N VAL A 22 -2.00 0.38 8.10
CA VAL A 22 -3.33 0.35 8.74
C VAL A 22 -3.22 0.22 10.25
N GLY A 23 -2.29 -0.60 10.76
CA GLY A 23 -2.04 -0.74 12.19
C GLY A 23 -1.58 0.55 12.86
N LEU A 24 -0.71 1.31 12.20
CA LEU A 24 -0.29 2.65 12.66
C LEU A 24 -1.48 3.63 12.70
N LEU A 25 -2.28 3.67 11.63
CA LEU A 25 -3.46 4.55 11.58
C LEU A 25 -4.50 4.16 12.63
N TYR A 26 -4.72 2.87 12.82
CA TYR A 26 -5.61 2.37 13.87
C TYR A 26 -5.09 2.68 15.27
N GLY A 27 -3.78 2.55 15.52
CA GLY A 27 -3.18 2.85 16.81
C GLY A 27 -3.35 4.31 17.25
N ILE A 28 -3.39 5.24 16.29
CA ILE A 28 -3.52 6.68 16.55
C ILE A 28 -4.98 7.12 16.56
N THR A 29 -5.77 6.66 15.59
CA THR A 29 -7.16 7.11 15.42
C THR A 29 -8.15 6.28 16.23
N GLY A 30 -7.79 5.04 16.58
CA GLY A 30 -8.63 4.08 17.31
C GLY A 30 -9.79 3.51 16.51
N THR A 31 -9.86 3.77 15.19
CA THR A 31 -10.99 3.34 14.35
C THR A 31 -10.51 2.87 12.99
N LEU A 32 -11.28 1.97 12.36
CA LEU A 32 -11.08 1.54 10.97
C LEU A 32 -12.10 2.16 10.01
N ASN A 33 -13.06 2.93 10.53
CA ASN A 33 -14.07 3.58 9.71
C ASN A 33 -13.45 4.82 9.06
N MET A 34 -13.39 4.87 7.72
CA MET A 34 -12.73 5.97 7.02
C MET A 34 -13.42 7.32 7.19
N ALA A 35 -14.74 7.35 7.40
CA ALA A 35 -15.46 8.58 7.67
C ALA A 35 -15.09 9.17 9.04
N GLU A 36 -15.11 8.31 10.07
CA GLU A 36 -14.72 8.67 11.43
C GLU A 36 -13.22 9.00 11.53
N MET A 37 -12.39 8.23 10.81
CA MET A 37 -10.95 8.47 10.73
C MET A 37 -10.64 9.86 10.17
N GLY A 38 -11.32 10.29 9.10
CA GLY A 38 -11.16 11.62 8.54
C GLY A 38 -11.48 12.73 9.54
N HIS A 39 -12.54 12.57 10.33
CA HIS A 39 -12.92 13.55 11.35
C HIS A 39 -11.92 13.61 12.50
N ARG A 40 -11.46 12.44 12.98
CA ARG A 40 -10.45 12.35 14.04
C ARG A 40 -9.10 12.92 13.62
N ILE A 41 -8.68 12.70 12.38
CA ILE A 41 -7.43 13.27 11.87
C ILE A 41 -7.48 14.80 11.89
N ALA A 42 -8.64 15.40 11.63
CA ALA A 42 -8.81 16.85 11.68
C ALA A 42 -8.76 17.43 13.10
N THR A 43 -8.99 16.62 14.14
CA THR A 43 -8.97 17.04 15.54
C THR A 43 -7.73 16.56 16.31
N LEU A 44 -6.78 15.89 15.65
CA LEU A 44 -5.56 15.38 16.27
C LEU A 44 -4.62 16.48 16.74
N ALA A 45 -3.88 16.19 17.81
CA ALA A 45 -2.81 17.04 18.29
C ALA A 45 -1.69 17.15 17.22
N PRO A 46 -0.98 18.29 17.13
CA PRO A 46 0.10 18.47 16.16
C PRO A 46 1.21 17.42 16.25
N ALA A 47 1.41 16.84 17.43
CA ALA A 47 2.40 15.78 17.68
C ALA A 47 2.08 14.48 16.91
N ASP A 48 0.79 14.14 16.76
CA ASP A 48 0.36 12.88 16.14
C ASP A 48 0.15 13.00 14.62
N LEU A 49 0.03 14.23 14.11
CA LEU A 49 -0.12 14.50 12.68
C LEU A 49 1.05 13.95 11.85
N GLY A 50 2.26 13.94 12.40
CA GLY A 50 3.44 13.38 11.72
C GLY A 50 3.31 11.88 11.48
N LEU A 51 2.86 11.14 12.49
CA LEU A 51 2.66 9.69 12.42
C LEU A 51 1.49 9.32 11.50
N VAL A 52 0.39 10.07 11.54
CA VAL A 52 -0.74 9.87 10.62
C VAL A 52 -0.34 10.14 9.17
N LYS A 53 0.42 11.21 8.92
CA LYS A 53 0.95 11.48 7.57
C LYS A 53 1.86 10.36 7.09
N ALA A 54 2.73 9.83 7.96
CA ALA A 54 3.58 8.69 7.62
C ALA A 54 2.76 7.43 7.30
N GLY A 55 1.73 7.12 8.09
CA GLY A 55 0.81 6.00 7.83
C GLY A 55 0.03 6.16 6.51
N GLY A 56 -0.45 7.37 6.23
CA GLY A 56 -1.11 7.71 4.96
C GLY A 56 -0.17 7.61 3.75
N LEU A 57 1.08 8.07 3.89
CA LEU A 57 2.09 7.96 2.84
C LEU A 57 2.48 6.49 2.58
N LEU A 58 2.57 5.67 3.64
CA LEU A 58 2.78 4.23 3.52
C LEU A 58 1.62 3.55 2.79
N LEU A 59 0.37 3.90 3.11
CA LEU A 59 -0.79 3.42 2.35
C LEU A 59 -0.72 3.84 0.87
N LEU A 60 -0.34 5.08 0.59
CA LEU A 60 -0.16 5.57 -0.78
C LEU A 60 0.90 4.72 -1.51
N ILE A 61 2.06 4.46 -0.89
CA ILE A 61 3.13 3.63 -1.46
C ILE A 61 2.64 2.20 -1.73
N VAL A 62 1.90 1.60 -0.80
CA VAL A 62 1.34 0.25 -0.95
C VAL A 62 0.31 0.20 -2.09
N PHE A 63 -0.55 1.21 -2.20
CA PHE A 63 -1.50 1.30 -3.30
C PHE A 63 -0.79 1.54 -4.63
N CYS A 64 0.22 2.40 -4.70
CA CYS A 64 1.06 2.58 -5.88
C CYS A 64 1.82 1.30 -6.26
N ALA A 65 2.27 0.52 -5.28
CA ALA A 65 2.92 -0.77 -5.49
C ALA A 65 1.93 -1.79 -6.08
N LYS A 66 0.68 -1.82 -5.61
CA LYS A 66 -0.38 -2.64 -6.21
C LYS A 66 -0.82 -2.14 -7.59
N ALA A 67 -0.83 -0.81 -7.80
CA ALA A 67 -1.32 -0.16 -9.01
C ALA A 67 -0.26 0.01 -10.12
N ALA A 68 0.98 -0.45 -9.90
CA ALA A 68 2.06 -0.35 -10.88
C ALA A 68 2.32 1.08 -11.40
N LEU A 69 2.33 2.08 -10.49
CA LEU A 69 2.68 3.46 -10.85
C LEU A 69 4.22 3.66 -10.90
N LEU A 70 4.69 4.39 -11.92
CA LEU A 70 6.09 4.85 -12.08
C LEU A 70 6.60 5.43 -10.75
N PRO A 71 7.72 4.95 -10.15
CA PRO A 71 8.87 4.23 -10.70
C PRO A 71 8.98 2.76 -10.27
N LEU A 72 7.92 2.18 -9.69
CA LEU A 72 7.89 0.78 -9.21
C LEU A 72 7.53 -0.23 -10.31
N ASN A 73 7.78 0.11 -11.57
CA ASN A 73 7.53 -0.74 -12.73
C ASN A 73 8.54 -1.88 -12.90
N PHE A 74 9.47 -2.11 -11.98
CA PHE A 74 10.53 -3.12 -12.15
C PHE A 74 10.02 -4.56 -12.29
N TRP A 75 8.80 -4.84 -11.84
CA TRP A 75 8.21 -6.17 -12.00
C TRP A 75 7.46 -6.34 -13.33
N LEU A 76 6.94 -5.25 -13.94
CA LEU A 76 6.16 -5.29 -15.18
C LEU A 76 6.91 -5.88 -16.40
N PRO A 77 8.15 -5.47 -16.73
CA PRO A 77 8.85 -5.94 -17.93
C PRO A 77 9.13 -7.45 -17.91
N GLY A 78 9.28 -8.04 -16.72
CA GLY A 78 9.60 -9.45 -16.55
C GLY A 78 8.38 -10.38 -16.56
N THR A 79 7.22 -9.92 -16.07
CA THR A 79 5.98 -10.72 -16.08
C THR A 79 5.15 -10.52 -17.33
N TYR A 80 5.07 -9.31 -17.90
CA TYR A 80 4.28 -9.05 -19.11
C TYR A 80 4.96 -9.51 -20.40
N SER A 81 6.30 -9.58 -20.45
CA SER A 81 7.00 -10.17 -21.61
C SER A 81 6.82 -11.69 -21.73
N ARG A 82 6.24 -12.34 -20.71
CA ARG A 82 5.97 -13.78 -20.66
C ARG A 82 4.51 -14.14 -20.35
N ALA A 83 3.62 -13.16 -20.16
CA ALA A 83 2.20 -13.40 -19.91
C ALA A 83 1.40 -13.27 -21.20
N SER A 84 0.68 -14.32 -21.57
CA SER A 84 -0.24 -14.33 -22.70
C SER A 84 -1.34 -13.26 -22.54
N ALA A 85 -1.77 -12.71 -23.67
CA ALA A 85 -2.74 -11.62 -23.82
C ALA A 85 -4.05 -11.63 -22.97
N PRO A 86 -4.61 -12.75 -22.45
CA PRO A 86 -5.88 -12.69 -21.73
C PRO A 86 -5.79 -12.21 -20.27
N ILE A 87 -4.58 -12.16 -19.67
CA ILE A 87 -4.39 -11.82 -18.25
C ILE A 87 -4.10 -10.31 -18.07
N ALA A 88 -4.05 -9.59 -19.20
CA ALA A 88 -3.69 -8.19 -19.29
C ALA A 88 -4.87 -7.21 -19.33
N ALA A 89 -6.10 -7.72 -19.42
CA ALA A 89 -7.33 -6.94 -19.55
C ALA A 89 -8.03 -6.73 -18.21
#